data_AF-A0A1H3W0V9-F1
#
_entry.id   AF-A0A1H3W0V9-F1
#
_cell.length_a   1.000
_cell.length_b   1.000
_cell.length_c   1.000
_cell.angle_alpha   90.00
_cell.angle_beta   90.00
_cell.angle_gamma   90.00
#
_symmetry.space_group_name_H-M   'P 1'
#
loop_
_entity.id
_entity.type
_entity.pdbx_description
1 polymer ?
#
loop_
_entity_poly.entity_id
_entity_poly.type
_entity_poly.pdbx_seq_one_letter_code
_entity_poly.pdbx_strand_id
1 'polypeptide(L)'
;MVEDSVIGYADGNYDGLAASVSTNTGLPGMWHTTYPLIGSEIQNARAMGLNYRNPVVSLDPAQPETMKKLFRSIISTKDQEWDSYAPSSIAVYTSSAIPGWKNSVLIPTLKVGALLRIKLDTAGNKAASNIYSYVKGNVRYRDIAISPDGLKIYLAVDSSSVTSGPSKENPQQISYRGCIIELSYKSIHKGPAKL
;
A
#
# COMPACT_ATOMS: atom_id res chain seq x y z
N MET A 1 8.53 -26.93 9.86
CA MET A 1 9.46 -25.83 9.53
C MET A 1 8.82 -24.56 10.06
N VAL A 2 9.49 -23.86 10.98
CA VAL A 2 9.02 -22.54 11.42
C VAL A 2 9.40 -21.60 10.29
N GLU A 3 8.42 -21.12 9.54
CA GLU A 3 8.69 -20.09 8.53
C GLU A 3 8.89 -18.77 9.27
N ASP A 4 10.16 -18.39 9.41
CA ASP A 4 10.58 -17.11 9.97
C ASP A 4 9.95 -15.98 9.13
N SER A 5 8.90 -15.36 9.67
CA SER A 5 8.13 -14.32 8.98
C SER A 5 8.36 -12.96 9.60
N VAL A 6 8.64 -11.96 8.77
CA VAL A 6 8.65 -10.54 9.16
C VAL A 6 7.64 -9.84 8.27
N ILE A 7 6.64 -9.20 8.87
CA ILE A 7 5.55 -8.55 8.14
C ILE A 7 5.69 -7.05 8.31
N GLY A 8 6.60 -6.45 7.56
CA GLY A 8 6.91 -5.02 7.67
C GLY A 8 8.32 -4.79 8.21
N TYR A 9 8.44 -3.85 9.15
CA TYR A 9 9.71 -3.56 9.80
C TYR A 9 10.03 -4.59 10.88
N ALA A 10 11.31 -4.87 11.11
CA ALA A 10 11.76 -5.63 12.27
C ALA A 10 11.72 -4.78 13.56
N ASP A 11 10.53 -4.30 13.93
CA ASP A 11 10.30 -3.42 15.09
C ASP A 11 9.36 -4.01 16.15
N GLY A 12 8.82 -5.22 15.90
CA GLY A 12 7.99 -5.96 16.83
C GLY A 12 6.52 -5.51 16.83
N ASN A 13 6.12 -4.65 15.89
CA ASN A 13 4.74 -4.21 15.75
C ASN A 13 3.78 -5.36 15.47
N TYR A 14 4.26 -6.45 14.85
CA TYR A 14 3.45 -7.60 14.51
C TYR A 14 3.73 -8.85 15.35
N ASP A 15 4.53 -8.73 16.41
CA ASP A 15 4.78 -9.83 17.35
C ASP A 15 3.47 -10.31 18.02
N GLY A 16 3.28 -11.62 17.99
CA GLY A 16 2.06 -12.28 18.47
C GLY A 16 0.87 -12.18 17.53
N LEU A 17 1.05 -11.71 16.29
CA LEU A 17 0.05 -11.76 15.21
C LEU A 17 0.38 -12.85 14.20
N ALA A 18 -0.50 -13.03 13.22
CA ALA A 18 -0.27 -13.85 12.04
C ALA A 18 -0.67 -13.04 10.79
N ALA A 19 -0.31 -13.50 9.60
CA ALA A 19 -0.65 -12.81 8.35
C ALA A 19 -2.17 -12.72 8.07
N SER A 20 -3.01 -13.40 8.85
CA SER A 20 -4.47 -13.35 8.74
C SER A 20 -5.14 -13.71 10.07
N VAL A 21 -6.41 -13.38 10.18
CA VAL A 21 -7.30 -13.76 11.28
C VAL A 21 -8.66 -14.19 10.70
N SER A 22 -9.30 -15.17 11.33
CA SER A 22 -10.61 -15.66 10.90
C SER A 22 -11.57 -15.89 12.07
N THR A 23 -12.85 -15.98 11.75
CA THR A 23 -13.90 -16.42 12.67
C THR A 23 -14.07 -17.95 12.68
N ASN A 24 -13.36 -18.67 11.81
CA ASN A 24 -13.45 -20.13 11.70
C ASN A 24 -12.64 -20.84 12.80
N THR A 25 -13.30 -21.13 13.93
CA THR A 25 -12.71 -21.83 15.09
C THR A 25 -12.11 -23.22 14.80
N GLY A 26 -12.36 -23.82 13.63
CA GLY A 26 -11.71 -25.08 13.23
C GLY A 26 -10.26 -24.91 12.74
N LEU A 27 -9.81 -23.67 12.53
CA LEU A 27 -8.43 -23.36 12.16
C LEU A 27 -7.54 -23.20 13.41
N PRO A 28 -6.25 -23.53 13.33
CA PRO A 28 -5.38 -23.55 14.50
C PRO A 28 -5.01 -22.16 15.00
N GLY A 29 -4.44 -22.12 16.22
CA GLY A 29 -3.90 -20.91 16.83
C GLY A 29 -4.96 -19.93 17.32
N MET A 30 -4.51 -18.91 18.07
CA MET A 30 -5.42 -17.93 18.68
C MET A 30 -6.13 -17.01 17.68
N TRP A 31 -5.62 -16.93 16.44
CA TRP A 31 -6.18 -16.12 15.36
C TRP A 31 -6.96 -16.94 14.33
N HIS A 32 -7.18 -18.23 14.59
CA HIS A 32 -7.92 -19.14 13.71
C HIS A 32 -7.40 -19.09 12.26
N THR A 33 -6.13 -19.39 12.06
CA THR A 33 -5.49 -19.24 10.75
C THR A 33 -4.42 -20.31 10.54
N THR A 34 -4.18 -20.69 9.29
CA THR A 34 -3.08 -21.59 8.93
C THR A 34 -1.75 -20.86 8.79
N TYR A 35 -1.75 -19.53 8.76
CA TYR A 35 -0.51 -18.75 8.72
C TYR A 35 0.22 -18.85 10.07
N PRO A 36 1.56 -18.90 10.06
CA PRO A 36 2.35 -19.00 11.28
C PRO A 36 2.16 -17.76 12.16
N LEU A 37 2.28 -17.97 13.48
CA LEU A 37 2.38 -16.88 14.44
C LEU A 37 3.76 -16.23 14.32
N ILE A 38 3.79 -14.91 14.26
CA ILE A 38 5.00 -14.11 14.33
C ILE A 38 5.48 -14.12 15.78
N GLY A 39 6.55 -14.85 16.06
CA GLY A 39 7.14 -14.92 17.39
C GLY A 39 7.89 -13.64 17.76
N SER A 40 8.94 -13.32 17.00
CA SER A 40 9.67 -12.06 17.11
C SER A 40 10.22 -11.63 15.76
N GLU A 41 9.76 -10.50 15.23
CA GLU A 41 10.24 -9.96 13.96
C GLU A 41 11.75 -9.68 13.98
N ILE A 42 12.27 -9.26 15.12
CA ILE A 42 13.71 -9.02 15.31
C ILE A 42 14.50 -10.32 15.26
N GLN A 43 14.01 -11.40 15.88
CA GLN A 43 14.69 -12.69 15.83
C GLN A 43 14.61 -13.29 14.42
N ASN A 44 13.45 -13.18 13.76
CA ASN A 44 13.24 -13.63 12.39
C ASN A 44 14.16 -12.88 11.40
N ALA A 45 14.30 -11.55 11.57
CA ALA A 45 15.24 -10.74 10.81
C ALA A 45 16.71 -11.17 11.03
N ARG A 46 17.09 -11.49 12.27
CA ARG A 46 18.43 -12.01 12.58
C ARG A 46 18.67 -13.38 11.97
N ALA A 47 17.67 -14.27 11.98
CA ALA A 47 17.76 -15.60 11.39
C ALA A 47 17.94 -15.55 9.86
N MET A 48 17.31 -14.59 9.19
CA MET A 48 17.53 -14.31 7.76
C MET A 48 18.94 -13.75 7.44
N GLY A 49 19.68 -13.31 8.45
CA GLY A 49 21.09 -12.93 8.35
C GLY A 49 21.35 -11.72 7.46
N LEU A 50 22.52 -11.72 6.80
CA LEU A 50 23.03 -10.55 6.07
C LEU A 50 22.21 -10.16 4.83
N ASN A 51 21.28 -11.01 4.38
CA ASN A 51 20.43 -10.75 3.22
C ASN A 51 19.12 -10.03 3.60
N TYR A 52 18.75 -9.99 4.89
CA TYR A 52 17.55 -9.30 5.33
C TYR A 52 17.63 -7.79 5.07
N ARG A 53 16.54 -7.22 4.56
CA ARG A 53 16.36 -5.77 4.41
C ARG A 53 14.97 -5.41 4.91
N ASN A 54 14.90 -4.39 5.76
CA ASN A 54 13.63 -3.75 6.07
C ASN A 54 12.97 -3.24 4.78
N PRO A 55 11.63 -3.17 4.73
CA PRO A 55 10.95 -2.48 3.64
C PRO A 55 11.43 -1.03 3.58
N VAL A 56 11.52 -0.49 2.36
CA VAL A 56 11.94 0.91 2.14
C VAL A 56 10.92 1.88 2.75
N VAL A 57 9.65 1.49 2.75
CA VAL A 57 8.53 2.22 3.34
C VAL A 57 7.44 1.23 3.74
N SER A 58 6.81 1.44 4.91
CA SER A 58 5.50 0.87 5.24
C SER A 58 4.46 1.97 5.08
N LEU A 59 3.40 1.71 4.32
CA LEU A 59 2.39 2.74 4.00
C LEU A 59 1.48 3.06 5.19
N ASP A 60 1.17 2.05 5.99
CA ASP A 60 0.27 2.18 7.15
C ASP A 60 0.76 1.29 8.30
N PRO A 61 1.95 1.59 8.87
CA PRO A 61 2.46 0.85 10.01
C PRO A 61 1.59 1.13 11.23
N ALA A 62 1.09 0.07 11.86
CA ALA A 62 0.22 0.17 13.03
C ALA A 62 0.95 -0.34 14.28
N GLN A 63 0.66 0.28 15.41
CA GLN A 63 1.18 -0.16 16.71
C GLN A 63 0.60 -1.54 17.09
N PRO A 64 1.34 -2.38 17.85
CA PRO A 64 0.93 -3.76 18.12
C PRO A 64 -0.44 -3.86 18.79
N GLU A 65 -0.75 -2.94 19.70
CA GLU A 65 -2.04 -2.91 20.37
C GLU A 65 -3.21 -2.56 19.43
N THR A 66 -2.98 -1.70 18.44
CA THR A 66 -3.98 -1.37 17.41
C THR A 66 -4.31 -2.60 16.59
N MET A 67 -3.29 -3.34 16.13
CA MET A 67 -3.49 -4.54 15.32
C MET A 67 -4.11 -5.69 16.11
N LYS A 68 -3.70 -5.92 17.36
CA LYS A 68 -4.32 -6.92 18.24
C LYS A 68 -5.79 -6.61 18.52
N LYS A 69 -6.15 -5.32 18.72
CA LYS A 69 -7.56 -4.90 18.85
C LYS A 69 -8.34 -5.18 17.57
N LEU A 70 -7.78 -4.85 16.40
CA LEU A 70 -8.40 -5.16 15.12
C LEU A 70 -8.65 -6.66 14.95
N PHE A 71 -7.67 -7.51 15.23
CA PHE A 71 -7.82 -8.96 15.11
C PHE A 71 -8.91 -9.52 16.04
N ARG A 72 -8.96 -9.05 17.30
CA ARG A 72 -10.03 -9.42 18.23
C ARG A 72 -11.40 -8.92 17.75
N SER A 73 -11.45 -7.71 17.20
CA SER A 73 -12.66 -7.14 16.60
C SER A 73 -13.16 -8.03 15.48
N ILE A 74 -12.32 -8.41 14.50
CA ILE A 74 -12.68 -9.29 13.38
C ILE A 74 -13.29 -10.61 13.87
N ILE A 75 -12.72 -11.22 14.90
CA ILE A 75 -13.27 -12.46 15.49
C ILE A 75 -14.66 -12.23 16.08
N SER A 76 -14.90 -11.07 16.71
CA SER A 76 -16.14 -10.76 17.42
C SER A 76 -17.25 -10.17 16.55
N THR A 77 -16.94 -9.23 15.66
CA THR A 77 -17.91 -8.44 14.88
C THR A 77 -18.04 -8.95 13.45
N LYS A 78 -17.07 -9.73 12.97
CA LYS A 78 -16.90 -10.13 11.56
C LYS A 78 -16.64 -8.96 10.61
N ASP A 79 -16.39 -7.77 11.14
CA ASP A 79 -16.00 -6.60 10.34
C ASP A 79 -14.49 -6.65 10.09
N GLN A 80 -14.10 -6.59 8.81
CA GLN A 80 -12.73 -6.70 8.33
C GLN A 80 -12.17 -5.35 7.85
N GLU A 81 -12.90 -4.27 8.11
CA GLU A 81 -12.50 -2.94 7.67
C GLU A 81 -11.28 -2.43 8.46
N TRP A 82 -10.27 -1.95 7.74
CA TRP A 82 -9.09 -1.29 8.32
C TRP A 82 -8.61 -0.16 7.42
N ASP A 83 -7.96 0.83 8.02
CA ASP A 83 -7.34 1.94 7.27
C ASP A 83 -6.22 1.38 6.39
N SER A 84 -6.34 1.57 5.08
CA SER A 84 -5.38 1.05 4.12
C SER A 84 -5.45 1.82 2.82
N TYR A 85 -4.30 1.90 2.14
CA TYR A 85 -4.24 2.44 0.78
C TYR A 85 -4.74 1.44 -0.27
N ALA A 86 -4.67 0.13 0.01
CA ALA A 86 -4.87 -0.93 -0.97
C ALA A 86 -4.05 -0.70 -2.27
N PRO A 87 -2.71 -0.71 -2.19
CA PRO A 87 -1.84 -0.56 -3.35
C PRO A 87 -2.07 -1.70 -4.36
N SER A 88 -2.04 -1.39 -5.65
CA SER A 88 -2.40 -2.34 -6.72
C SER A 88 -1.31 -2.61 -7.75
N SER A 89 -0.34 -1.72 -7.85
CA SER A 89 0.84 -1.84 -8.72
C SER A 89 1.94 -0.92 -8.20
N ILE A 90 3.09 -0.92 -8.87
CA ILE A 90 4.26 -0.11 -8.53
C ILE A 90 5.08 0.19 -9.77
N ALA A 91 5.57 1.42 -9.89
CA ALA A 91 6.56 1.79 -10.92
C ALA A 91 7.64 2.70 -10.34
N VAL A 92 8.88 2.54 -10.82
CA VAL A 92 10.00 3.42 -10.46
C VAL A 92 10.12 4.53 -11.51
N TYR A 93 10.01 5.78 -11.08
CA TYR A 93 10.21 6.95 -11.93
C TYR A 93 11.67 7.42 -11.85
N THR A 94 12.43 7.19 -12.91
CA THR A 94 13.86 7.51 -13.02
C THR A 94 14.16 8.71 -13.93
N SER A 95 13.19 9.15 -14.73
CA SER A 95 13.35 10.29 -15.65
C SER A 95 13.54 11.61 -14.89
N SER A 96 14.19 12.57 -15.54
CA SER A 96 14.28 13.95 -15.05
C SER A 96 13.25 14.88 -15.70
N ALA A 97 12.37 14.34 -16.56
CA ALA A 97 11.44 15.11 -17.37
C ALA A 97 10.39 15.87 -16.54
N ILE A 98 9.89 15.27 -15.47
CA ILE A 98 9.06 15.96 -14.47
C ILE A 98 9.97 16.45 -13.34
N PRO A 99 10.09 17.78 -13.13
CA PRO A 99 10.97 18.34 -12.10
C PRO A 99 10.65 17.82 -10.70
N GLY A 100 11.69 17.35 -9.99
CA GLY A 100 11.58 16.83 -8.63
C GLY A 100 11.01 15.41 -8.51
N TRP A 101 10.69 14.73 -9.62
CA TRP A 101 10.15 13.36 -9.60
C TRP A 101 11.19 12.26 -9.75
N LYS A 102 12.38 12.56 -10.29
CA LYS A 102 13.46 11.58 -10.42
C LYS A 102 13.72 10.84 -9.10
N ASN A 103 13.93 9.53 -9.17
CA ASN A 103 14.07 8.63 -8.02
C ASN A 103 12.83 8.68 -7.12
N SER A 104 11.66 8.38 -7.68
CA SER A 104 10.43 8.18 -6.90
C SER A 104 9.82 6.83 -7.21
N VAL A 105 9.14 6.25 -6.23
CA VAL A 105 8.23 5.13 -6.41
C VAL A 105 6.82 5.70 -6.60
N LEU A 106 6.13 5.21 -7.62
CA LEU A 106 4.76 5.56 -7.96
C LEU A 106 3.85 4.36 -7.66
N ILE A 107 2.79 4.57 -6.88
CA ILE A 107 1.93 3.50 -6.37
C ILE A 107 0.47 3.90 -6.61
N PRO A 108 -0.23 3.32 -7.61
CA PRO A 108 -1.67 3.44 -7.71
C PRO A 108 -2.36 2.74 -6.54
N THR A 109 -3.48 3.32 -6.10
CA THR A 109 -4.26 2.83 -4.96
C THR A 109 -5.71 2.56 -5.35
N LEU A 110 -6.25 1.47 -4.79
CA LEU A 110 -7.62 1.06 -5.01
C LEU A 110 -8.58 1.78 -4.06
N LYS A 111 -8.31 1.71 -2.75
CA LYS A 111 -9.23 2.21 -1.72
C LYS A 111 -9.20 3.73 -1.63
N VAL A 112 -8.00 4.31 -1.67
CA VAL A 112 -7.81 5.77 -1.58
C VAL A 112 -8.10 6.48 -2.91
N GLY A 113 -8.03 5.76 -4.04
CA GLY A 113 -8.33 6.30 -5.36
C GLY A 113 -7.37 7.40 -5.78
N ALA A 114 -6.07 7.19 -5.56
CA ALA A 114 -5.01 8.15 -5.87
C ALA A 114 -3.75 7.49 -6.42
N LEU A 115 -2.90 8.28 -7.06
CA LEU A 115 -1.51 7.92 -7.35
C LEU A 115 -0.61 8.47 -6.23
N LEU A 116 -0.01 7.58 -5.44
CA LEU A 116 0.98 7.97 -4.45
C LEU A 116 2.36 8.11 -5.10
N ARG A 117 3.15 9.06 -4.63
CA ARG A 117 4.56 9.23 -4.97
C ARG A 117 5.39 9.28 -3.70
N ILE A 118 6.37 8.40 -3.61
CA ILE A 118 7.32 8.32 -2.51
C ILE A 118 8.69 8.60 -3.07
N LYS A 119 9.29 9.72 -2.63
CA LYS A 119 10.63 10.09 -3.07
C LYS A 119 11.64 9.15 -2.41
N LEU A 120 12.56 8.60 -3.19
CA LEU A 120 13.71 7.87 -2.68
C LEU A 120 14.93 8.78 -2.59
N ASP A 121 15.85 8.41 -1.71
CA ASP A 121 17.19 8.97 -1.67
C ASP A 121 18.00 8.64 -2.93
N THR A 122 19.23 9.18 -3.01
CA THR A 122 20.07 9.00 -4.19
C THR A 122 20.47 7.54 -4.41
N ALA A 123 20.61 6.77 -3.33
CA ALA A 123 20.96 5.34 -3.39
C ALA A 123 19.75 4.43 -3.69
N GLY A 124 18.52 4.96 -3.62
CA GLY A 124 17.30 4.19 -3.83
C GLY A 124 16.97 3.22 -2.69
N ASN A 125 17.62 3.37 -1.53
CA ASN A 125 17.49 2.43 -0.41
C ASN A 125 16.72 3.02 0.78
N LYS A 126 16.36 4.31 0.74
CA LYS A 126 15.55 4.97 1.76
C LYS A 126 14.45 5.80 1.12
N ALA A 127 13.24 5.70 1.67
CA ALA A 127 12.16 6.63 1.36
C ALA A 127 12.32 7.94 2.14
N ALA A 128 11.93 9.04 1.53
CA ALA A 128 11.63 10.28 2.23
C ALA A 128 10.39 10.09 3.12
N SER A 129 10.27 10.90 4.17
CA SER A 129 9.14 10.83 5.11
C SER A 129 7.78 11.14 4.47
N ASN A 130 7.77 11.90 3.37
CA ASN A 130 6.55 12.40 2.78
C ASN A 130 6.04 11.47 1.68
N ILE A 131 4.77 11.08 1.80
CA ILE A 131 4.00 10.44 0.74
C ILE A 131 3.14 11.52 0.08
N TYR A 132 3.36 11.78 -1.20
CA TYR A 132 2.56 12.74 -1.96
C TYR A 132 1.41 12.01 -2.67
N SER A 133 0.23 12.60 -2.68
CA SER A 133 -0.95 12.05 -3.36
C SER A 133 -1.33 12.91 -4.56
N TYR A 134 -1.56 12.28 -5.71
CA TYR A 134 -1.95 12.91 -6.97
C TYR A 134 -3.24 12.31 -7.51
N VAL A 135 -3.93 13.10 -8.35
CA VAL A 135 -5.13 12.67 -9.11
C VAL A 135 -6.16 11.93 -8.27
N LYS A 136 -6.39 12.40 -7.03
CA LYS A 136 -7.36 11.80 -6.12
C LYS A 136 -8.76 11.89 -6.73
N GLY A 137 -9.47 10.77 -6.78
CA GLY A 137 -10.81 10.70 -7.33
C GLY A 137 -11.57 9.48 -6.83
N ASN A 138 -12.85 9.42 -7.13
CA ASN A 138 -13.71 8.28 -6.80
C ASN A 138 -13.57 7.17 -7.83
N VAL A 139 -12.36 6.62 -7.95
CA VAL A 139 -11.96 5.58 -8.90
C VAL A 139 -10.98 4.64 -8.22
N ARG A 140 -10.82 3.43 -8.77
CA ARG A 140 -9.87 2.43 -8.27
C ARG A 140 -8.74 2.27 -9.28
N TYR A 141 -7.58 2.84 -8.99
CA TYR A 141 -6.42 2.72 -9.87
C TYR A 141 -5.80 1.34 -9.71
N ARG A 142 -5.69 0.60 -10.80
CA ARG A 142 -5.24 -0.80 -10.85
C ARG A 142 -3.77 -0.94 -11.21
N ASP A 143 -3.33 -0.19 -12.21
CA ASP A 143 -1.99 -0.35 -12.77
C ASP A 143 -1.45 0.97 -13.31
N ILE A 144 -0.14 1.03 -13.53
CA ILE A 144 0.59 2.21 -13.96
C ILE A 144 1.61 1.87 -15.04
N ALA A 145 1.72 2.74 -16.05
CA ALA A 145 2.84 2.74 -16.99
C ALA A 145 3.39 4.17 -17.17
N ILE A 146 4.66 4.27 -17.54
CA ILE A 146 5.35 5.55 -17.75
C ILE A 146 5.86 5.55 -19.19
N SER A 147 5.65 6.65 -19.92
CA SER A 147 6.19 6.78 -21.28
C SER A 147 7.73 6.78 -21.27
N PRO A 148 8.39 6.37 -22.37
CA PRO A 148 9.86 6.36 -22.44
C PRO A 148 10.53 7.72 -22.19
N ASP A 149 9.87 8.83 -22.55
CA ASP A 149 10.35 10.19 -22.28
C ASP A 149 10.10 10.65 -20.82
N GLY A 150 9.29 9.91 -20.06
CA GLY A 150 8.90 10.22 -18.69
C GLY A 150 7.92 11.40 -18.55
N LEU A 151 7.36 11.92 -19.66
CA LEU A 151 6.43 13.04 -19.63
C LEU A 151 4.98 12.60 -19.44
N LYS A 152 4.67 11.32 -19.67
CA LYS A 152 3.33 10.77 -19.55
C LYS A 152 3.28 9.61 -18.57
N ILE A 153 2.21 9.60 -17.79
CA ILE A 153 1.86 8.51 -16.88
C ILE A 153 0.49 7.98 -17.30
N TYR A 154 0.38 6.68 -17.46
CA TYR A 154 -0.85 5.99 -17.80
C TYR A 154 -1.35 5.25 -16.57
N LEU A 155 -2.62 5.42 -16.22
CA LEU A 155 -3.26 4.71 -15.11
C LEU A 155 -4.41 3.87 -15.63
N ALA A 156 -4.38 2.57 -15.33
CA ALA A 156 -5.52 1.70 -15.54
C ALA A 156 -6.52 1.85 -14.39
N VAL A 157 -7.81 1.92 -14.71
CA VAL A 157 -8.90 2.07 -13.73
C VAL A 157 -9.77 0.82 -13.75
N ASP A 158 -10.06 0.24 -12.58
CA ASP A 158 -10.97 -0.92 -12.48
C ASP A 158 -12.33 -0.57 -13.13
N SER A 159 -12.95 -1.57 -13.75
CA SER A 159 -14.32 -1.45 -14.24
C SER A 159 -15.35 -1.47 -13.11
N SER A 160 -14.99 -1.94 -11.91
CA SER A 160 -15.80 -1.93 -10.70
C SER A 160 -15.32 -0.86 -9.74
N SER A 161 -16.23 -0.27 -8.96
CA SER A 161 -15.93 0.62 -7.84
C SER A 161 -15.89 -0.10 -6.49
N VAL A 162 -16.22 -1.40 -6.45
CA VAL A 162 -16.23 -2.21 -5.22
C VAL A 162 -15.25 -3.38 -5.31
N THR A 163 -14.66 -3.74 -4.17
CA THR A 163 -13.96 -5.03 -4.01
C THR A 163 -14.97 -6.14 -3.73
N SER A 164 -14.58 -7.40 -3.91
CA SER A 164 -15.43 -8.59 -3.70
C SER A 164 -15.77 -8.89 -2.21
N GLY A 165 -15.68 -7.93 -1.30
CA GLY A 165 -15.96 -8.07 0.14
C GLY A 165 -17.34 -7.52 0.56
N PRO A 166 -17.82 -7.80 1.79
CA PRO A 166 -19.13 -7.37 2.30
C PRO A 166 -19.24 -5.85 2.57
N SER A 167 -18.22 -5.07 2.18
CA SER A 167 -18.18 -3.62 2.30
C SER A 167 -19.28 -2.99 1.43
N LYS A 168 -20.30 -2.40 2.09
CA LYS A 168 -21.34 -1.57 1.47
C LYS A 168 -20.75 -0.24 1.00
N GLU A 169 -19.85 -0.26 0.04
CA GLU A 169 -19.46 0.96 -0.66
C GLU A 169 -20.39 1.15 -1.84
N ASN A 170 -21.28 2.14 -1.76
CA ASN A 170 -22.14 2.55 -2.87
C ASN A 170 -21.74 3.97 -3.33
N PRO A 171 -20.59 4.13 -4.01
CA PRO A 171 -20.15 5.43 -4.49
C PRO A 171 -21.11 5.95 -5.58
N GLN A 172 -21.87 7.00 -5.25
CA GLN A 172 -22.91 7.57 -6.13
C GLN A 172 -22.37 8.35 -7.34
N GLN A 173 -21.07 8.46 -7.56
CA GLN A 173 -20.54 9.17 -8.73
C GLN A 173 -19.13 8.70 -9.09
N ILE A 174 -19.03 7.84 -10.12
CA ILE A 174 -17.76 7.33 -10.64
C ILE A 174 -17.66 7.82 -12.09
N SER A 175 -16.78 8.77 -12.38
CA SER A 175 -16.69 9.35 -13.73
C SER A 175 -15.89 8.51 -14.73
N TYR A 176 -15.13 7.50 -14.27
CA TYR A 176 -14.24 6.69 -15.11
C TYR A 176 -14.27 5.22 -14.68
N ARG A 177 -14.61 4.29 -15.58
CA ARG A 177 -14.67 2.84 -15.33
C ARG A 177 -13.97 2.09 -16.46
N GLY A 178 -13.09 1.15 -16.12
CA GLY A 178 -12.49 0.21 -17.09
C GLY A 178 -11.72 0.91 -18.20
N CYS A 179 -11.05 2.02 -17.90
CA CYS A 179 -10.39 2.85 -18.89
C CYS A 179 -8.91 3.07 -18.54
N ILE A 180 -8.18 3.64 -19.50
CA ILE A 180 -6.82 4.15 -19.30
C ILE A 180 -6.88 5.67 -19.25
N ILE A 181 -6.34 6.25 -18.18
CA ILE A 181 -6.16 7.69 -18.05
C ILE A 181 -4.71 8.03 -18.42
N GLU A 182 -4.53 8.91 -19.41
CA GLU A 182 -3.22 9.52 -19.70
C GLU A 182 -3.08 10.83 -18.93
N LEU A 183 -2.03 10.93 -18.12
CA LEU A 183 -1.59 12.13 -17.45
C LEU A 183 -0.36 12.66 -18.17
N SER A 184 -0.51 13.78 -18.89
CA SER A 184 0.59 14.44 -19.60
C SER A 184 1.11 15.64 -18.81
N TYR A 185 2.39 15.65 -18.45
CA TYR A 185 3.03 16.82 -17.87
C TYR A 185 3.13 17.94 -18.92
N LYS A 186 2.73 19.16 -18.54
CA LYS A 186 2.76 20.34 -19.43
C LYS A 186 3.88 21.31 -19.05
N SER A 187 3.90 21.78 -17.81
CA SER A 187 4.93 22.65 -17.26
C SER A 187 4.67 22.88 -15.77
N ILE A 188 5.62 23.52 -15.09
CA ILE A 188 5.40 24.05 -13.75
C ILE A 188 4.41 25.21 -13.88
N HIS A 189 3.22 25.08 -13.28
CA HIS A 189 2.24 26.16 -13.27
C HIS A 189 2.81 27.35 -12.46
N LYS A 190 3.08 28.47 -13.12
CA LYS A 190 3.49 29.75 -12.49
C LYS A 190 2.27 30.64 -12.22
N GLY A 191 1.23 30.10 -11.60
CA GLY A 191 0.07 30.87 -11.14
C GLY A 191 0.01 30.89 -9.62
N PRO A 192 -0.59 31.92 -8.99
CA PRO A 192 -0.76 31.94 -7.54
C PRO A 192 -1.55 30.70 -7.10
N ALA A 193 -1.10 30.06 -6.02
CA ALA A 193 -1.85 28.98 -5.39
C ALA A 193 -3.24 29.52 -5.03
N LYS A 194 -4.31 28.96 -5.61
CA LYS A 194 -5.64 29.17 -5.08
C LYS A 194 -5.72 28.38 -3.77
N LEU A 195 -5.66 29.12 -2.66
CA LEU A 195 -6.06 28.65 -1.33
C LEU A 195 -7.56 28.36 -1.31
#